data_AF-A0A9E3IG13-F1
#
_entry.id   AF-A0A9E3IG13-F1
#
_cell.length_a   1.000
_cell.length_b   1.000
_cell.length_c   1.000
_cell.angle_alpha   90.00
_cell.angle_beta   90.00
_cell.angle_gamma   90.00
#
_symmetry.space_group_name_H-M   'P 1'
#
loop_
_entity.id
_entity.type
_entity.pdbx_description
1 polymer ?
#
loop_
_entity_poly.entity_id
_entity_poly.type
_entity_poly.pdbx_seq_one_letter_code
_entity_poly.pdbx_strand_id
1 'polypeptide(L)'
;MLISVVNRSTKVSDAELQAAVRAINRQLEEDFYPHWQFGARLRVDSAGRVPRSRERRVDLPELPGRRGDAVIYLVDHPTITQAEGYHDSNNLDVPFGFVFLDACGEEADCWTVALSHEAIELVGDPLSNLLVQGPHPKDRRHLVFHQYELCDAVSGEYYEIEGVKVQNFVLPGWFSRKAVKGAR
;
A
#
# COMPACT_ATOMS: atom_id res chain seq x y z
N MET A 1 5.89 -8.59 8.93
CA MET A 1 5.98 -7.14 9.19
C MET A 1 4.70 -6.66 9.89
N LEU A 2 4.78 -5.74 10.86
CA LEU A 2 3.61 -5.07 11.44
C LEU A 2 3.50 -3.64 10.89
N ILE A 3 2.43 -3.35 10.13
CA ILE A 3 2.16 -2.02 9.58
C ILE A 3 1.14 -1.31 10.47
N SER A 4 1.47 -0.15 11.01
CA SER A 4 0.47 0.69 11.69
C SER A 4 -0.25 1.57 10.68
N VAL A 5 -1.57 1.59 10.76
CA VAL A 5 -2.42 2.43 9.90
C VAL A 5 -2.97 3.57 10.75
N VAL A 6 -2.58 4.80 10.41
CA VAL A 6 -2.90 5.99 11.18
C VAL A 6 -3.94 6.81 10.43
N ASN A 7 -5.14 6.90 11.01
CA ASN A 7 -6.20 7.73 10.46
C ASN A 7 -5.94 9.22 10.73
N ARG A 8 -5.61 10.00 9.70
CA ARG A 8 -5.55 11.47 9.76
C ARG A 8 -6.69 12.12 8.98
N SER A 9 -7.56 11.31 8.37
CA SER A 9 -8.69 11.75 7.57
C SER A 9 -9.81 12.35 8.43
N THR A 10 -10.61 13.24 7.83
CA THR A 10 -11.91 13.67 8.34
C THR A 10 -13.10 12.96 7.70
N LYS A 11 -12.85 12.19 6.65
CA LYS A 11 -13.87 11.55 5.80
C LYS A 11 -14.11 10.09 6.15
N VAL A 12 -13.11 9.41 6.73
CA VAL A 12 -13.19 8.00 7.11
C VAL A 12 -13.20 7.88 8.64
N SER A 13 -14.20 7.19 9.17
CA SER A 13 -14.27 6.86 10.60
C SER A 13 -13.30 5.73 10.96
N ASP A 14 -12.88 5.68 12.22
CA ASP A 14 -12.05 4.56 12.71
C ASP A 14 -12.78 3.21 12.57
N ALA A 15 -14.11 3.18 12.60
CA ALA A 15 -14.88 1.95 12.41
C ALA A 15 -14.80 1.42 10.97
N GLU A 16 -14.93 2.31 9.98
CA GLU A 16 -14.74 1.97 8.55
C GLU A 16 -13.29 1.54 8.29
N LEU A 17 -12.32 2.27 8.85
CA LEU A 17 -10.91 1.88 8.74
C LEU A 17 -10.63 0.51 9.35
N GLN A 18 -11.22 0.20 10.50
CA GLN A 18 -11.08 -1.12 11.11
C GLN A 18 -11.71 -2.22 10.25
N ALA A 19 -12.83 -1.94 9.55
CA ALA A 19 -13.41 -2.90 8.61
C ALA A 19 -12.48 -3.16 7.43
N ALA A 20 -11.93 -2.11 6.82
CA ALA A 20 -10.96 -2.23 5.73
C ALA A 20 -9.70 -2.97 6.16
N VAL A 21 -9.12 -2.63 7.31
CA VAL A 21 -7.92 -3.30 7.85
C VAL A 21 -8.17 -4.78 8.15
N ARG A 22 -9.38 -5.19 8.56
CA ARG A 22 -9.71 -6.62 8.72
C ARG A 22 -9.71 -7.34 7.37
N ALA A 23 -10.35 -6.77 6.35
CA ALA A 23 -10.38 -7.35 5.01
C ALA A 23 -8.98 -7.45 4.39
N ILE A 24 -8.16 -6.40 4.51
CA ILE A 24 -6.78 -6.39 3.99
C ILE A 24 -5.88 -7.38 4.75
N ASN A 25 -6.08 -7.56 6.06
CA ASN A 25 -5.36 -8.61 6.79
C ASN A 25 -5.72 -10.01 6.30
N ARG A 26 -6.98 -10.26 5.94
CA ARG A 26 -7.39 -11.53 5.32
C ARG A 26 -6.77 -11.69 3.94
N GLN A 27 -6.80 -10.65 3.12
CA GLN A 27 -6.09 -10.63 1.82
C GLN A 27 -4.62 -11.03 1.98
N LEU A 28 -3.90 -10.39 2.92
CA LEU A 28 -2.48 -10.66 3.12
C LEU A 28 -2.21 -12.11 3.57
N GLU A 29 -3.06 -12.66 4.45
CA GLU A 29 -2.89 -14.00 5.01
C GLU A 29 -3.37 -15.11 4.06
N GLU A 30 -4.53 -14.93 3.45
CA GLU A 30 -5.26 -15.96 2.70
C GLU A 30 -4.89 -15.95 1.20
N ASP A 31 -4.64 -14.77 0.63
CA ASP A 31 -4.40 -14.62 -0.81
C ASP A 31 -2.93 -14.34 -1.11
N PHE A 32 -2.29 -13.39 -0.41
CA PHE A 32 -0.91 -12.98 -0.72
C PHE A 32 0.14 -13.98 -0.21
N TYR A 33 0.11 -14.29 1.09
CA TYR A 33 1.13 -15.10 1.75
C TYR A 33 1.34 -16.49 1.10
N PRO A 34 0.31 -17.23 0.66
CA PRO A 34 0.51 -18.53 0.02
C PRO A 34 1.40 -18.48 -1.24
N HIS A 35 1.41 -17.36 -1.95
CA HIS A 35 2.17 -17.19 -3.19
C HIS A 35 3.56 -16.58 -2.95
N TRP A 36 3.65 -15.64 -2.03
CA TRP A 36 4.87 -14.85 -1.80
C TRP A 36 5.73 -15.34 -0.63
N GLN A 37 5.15 -16.07 0.32
CA GLN A 37 5.82 -16.66 1.50
C GLN A 37 6.46 -15.64 2.46
N PHE A 38 6.15 -14.36 2.28
CA PHE A 38 6.35 -13.29 3.23
C PHE A 38 5.05 -12.50 3.36
N GLY A 39 4.92 -11.68 4.41
CA GLY A 39 3.65 -11.02 4.66
C GLY A 39 3.72 -9.96 5.75
N ALA A 40 2.59 -9.28 5.92
CA ALA A 40 2.42 -8.29 6.96
C ALA A 40 1.07 -8.43 7.64
N ARG A 41 0.94 -7.73 8.76
CA ARG A 41 -0.32 -7.50 9.44
C ARG A 41 -0.52 -6.01 9.65
N LEU A 42 -1.68 -5.51 9.29
CA LEU A 42 -2.09 -4.14 9.52
C LEU A 42 -2.75 -4.04 10.91
N ARG A 43 -2.47 -2.94 11.60
CA ARG A 43 -3.13 -2.57 12.85
C ARG A 43 -3.50 -1.09 12.78
N VAL A 44 -4.77 -0.77 12.99
CA VAL A 44 -5.18 0.62 13.17
C VAL A 44 -4.58 1.13 14.47
N ASP A 45 -3.84 2.23 14.38
CA ASP A 45 -3.28 2.91 15.52
C ASP A 45 -3.98 4.25 15.70
N SER A 46 -4.29 4.57 16.96
CA SER A 46 -4.88 5.86 17.27
C SER A 46 -3.77 6.89 17.18
N ALA A 47 -3.86 7.79 16.18
CA ALA A 47 -3.20 9.07 16.27
C ALA A 47 -3.66 9.70 17.58
N GLY A 48 -2.85 9.65 18.63
CA GLY A 48 -3.16 10.35 19.88
C GLY A 48 -3.65 11.74 19.51
N ARG A 49 -4.85 12.12 19.96
CA ARG A 49 -5.52 13.37 19.58
C ARG A 49 -4.66 14.54 20.04
N VAL A 50 -3.63 14.91 19.29
CA VAL A 50 -2.97 16.20 19.41
C VAL A 50 -4.00 17.22 18.89
N PRO A 51 -4.41 18.22 19.70
CA PRO A 51 -5.32 19.26 19.27
C PRO A 51 -4.77 19.89 17.98
N ARG A 52 -5.62 20.02 16.96
CA ARG A 52 -5.27 20.57 15.65
C ARG A 52 -4.78 22.01 15.79
N SER A 53 -3.48 22.23 15.99
CA SER A 53 -2.85 23.50 15.65
C SER A 53 -2.77 23.59 14.13
N ARG A 54 -3.06 24.77 13.59
CA ARG A 54 -3.08 25.07 12.16
C ARG A 54 -1.66 24.93 11.60
N GLU A 55 -1.27 23.77 11.11
CA GLU A 55 0.04 23.60 10.48
C GLU A 55 -0.11 23.18 9.01
N ARG A 56 0.30 24.13 8.16
CA ARG A 56 0.63 23.92 6.75
C ARG A 56 1.98 23.22 6.73
N ARG A 57 2.09 22.20 5.87
CA ARG A 57 3.11 21.14 5.80
C ARG A 57 2.71 19.95 6.65
N VAL A 58 2.64 18.78 6.01
CA VAL A 58 2.62 17.50 6.70
C VAL A 58 4.00 17.35 7.33
N ASP A 59 4.23 18.01 8.46
CA ASP A 59 5.32 17.66 9.34
C ASP A 59 4.99 16.25 9.80
N LEU A 60 5.67 15.25 9.21
CA LEU A 60 5.59 13.86 9.65
C LEU A 60 5.91 13.87 11.14
N PRO A 61 4.91 13.66 12.02
CA PRO A 61 5.17 13.77 13.45
C PRO A 61 6.20 12.71 13.79
N GLU A 62 7.23 13.07 14.56
CA GLU A 62 8.09 12.09 15.22
C GLU A 62 7.16 11.13 15.96
N LEU A 63 7.00 9.92 15.42
CA LEU A 63 6.05 8.95 15.97
C LEU A 63 6.56 8.55 17.35
N PRO A 64 5.83 8.86 18.44
CA PRO A 64 6.30 8.52 19.78
C PRO A 64 6.29 7.01 19.93
N GLY A 65 7.49 6.42 19.98
CA GLY A 65 7.71 4.98 20.06
C GLY A 65 7.51 4.28 18.72
N ARG A 66 8.38 3.30 18.42
CA ARG A 66 8.29 2.42 17.24
C ARG A 66 6.93 1.73 17.19
N ARG A 67 5.96 2.35 16.52
CA ARG A 67 4.59 1.86 16.34
C ARG A 67 4.57 0.92 15.13
N GLY A 68 5.26 -0.21 15.22
CA GLY A 68 5.36 -1.19 14.13
C GLY A 68 6.66 -1.07 13.31
N ASP A 69 6.78 -1.96 12.33
CA ASP A 69 7.92 -2.05 11.41
C ASP A 69 7.78 -1.06 10.24
N ALA A 70 6.54 -0.62 9.94
CA ALA A 70 6.21 0.38 8.92
C ALA A 70 4.89 1.11 9.27
N VAL A 71 4.58 2.23 8.60
CA VAL A 71 3.39 3.05 8.89
C VAL A 71 2.70 3.57 7.63
N ILE A 72 1.37 3.42 7.53
CA ILE A 72 0.57 4.06 6.47
C ILE A 72 -0.33 5.14 7.07
N TYR A 73 -0.36 6.31 6.45
CA TYR A 73 -1.23 7.43 6.83
C TYR A 73 -2.39 7.58 5.84
N LEU A 74 -3.62 7.60 6.35
CA LEU A 74 -4.78 8.01 5.56
C LEU A 74 -4.98 9.51 5.72
N VAL A 75 -4.90 10.25 4.62
CA VAL A 75 -4.98 11.71 4.57
C VAL A 75 -6.03 12.13 3.53
N ASP A 76 -6.76 13.22 3.79
CA ASP A 76 -7.81 13.67 2.87
C ASP A 76 -7.21 14.18 1.55
N HIS A 77 -6.25 15.12 1.62
CA HIS A 77 -5.72 15.81 0.45
C HIS A 77 -4.37 15.25 -0.01
N PRO A 78 -4.14 15.14 -1.33
CA PRO A 78 -2.88 14.70 -1.88
C PRO A 78 -1.74 15.66 -1.55
N THR A 79 -0.59 15.11 -1.17
CA THR A 79 0.67 15.87 -0.99
C THR A 79 1.54 15.83 -2.25
N ILE A 80 1.22 14.94 -3.20
CA ILE A 80 1.88 14.80 -4.50
C ILE A 80 0.83 14.80 -5.61
N THR A 81 1.20 15.25 -6.81
CA THR A 81 0.26 15.28 -7.94
C THR A 81 0.12 13.91 -8.58
N GLN A 82 -1.12 13.54 -8.95
CA GLN A 82 -1.46 12.37 -9.78
C GLN A 82 -1.19 10.99 -9.15
N ALA A 83 -1.24 10.86 -7.83
CA ALA A 83 -1.15 9.57 -7.17
C ALA A 83 -2.23 9.43 -6.08
N GLU A 84 -2.85 8.25 -6.01
CA GLU A 84 -3.84 7.88 -4.99
C GLU A 84 -3.17 7.53 -3.65
N GLY A 85 -1.91 7.12 -3.72
CA GLY A 85 -1.04 6.84 -2.60
C GLY A 85 0.42 6.79 -3.04
N TYR A 86 1.30 6.55 -2.09
CA TYR A 86 2.67 6.07 -2.34
C TYR A 86 3.26 5.51 -1.05
N HIS A 87 4.33 4.73 -1.18
CA HIS A 87 5.20 4.34 -0.07
C HIS A 87 6.65 4.71 -0.36
N ASP A 88 7.44 4.92 0.70
CA ASP A 88 8.85 5.29 0.60
C ASP A 88 9.59 5.00 1.92
N SER A 89 10.91 5.12 1.90
CA SER A 89 11.78 5.10 3.06
C SER A 89 12.17 6.53 3.49
N ASN A 90 12.28 6.77 4.80
CA ASN A 90 12.73 8.07 5.33
C ASN A 90 14.21 8.06 5.78
N ASN A 91 14.97 6.99 5.46
CA ASN A 91 16.33 6.75 5.96
C ASN A 91 16.47 6.70 7.51
N LEU A 92 15.35 6.58 8.25
CA LEU A 92 15.28 6.54 9.72
C LEU A 92 14.61 5.25 10.23
N ASP A 93 14.90 4.14 9.56
CA ASP A 93 14.53 2.74 9.90
C ASP A 93 13.04 2.36 9.87
N VAL A 94 12.12 3.29 9.59
CA VAL A 94 10.68 2.98 9.50
C VAL A 94 10.13 3.43 8.15
N PRO A 95 9.94 2.49 7.19
CA PRO A 95 9.19 2.71 5.98
C PRO A 95 7.82 3.32 6.24
N PHE A 96 7.35 4.16 5.32
CA PHE A 96 6.06 4.80 5.44
C PHE A 96 5.30 4.80 4.12
N GLY A 97 3.98 4.97 4.20
CA GLY A 97 3.13 5.20 3.05
C GLY A 97 2.00 6.17 3.35
N PHE A 98 1.37 6.64 2.29
CA PHE A 98 0.27 7.57 2.30
C PHE A 98 -0.84 7.08 1.38
N VAL A 99 -2.09 7.31 1.79
CA VAL A 99 -3.29 7.15 0.96
C VAL A 99 -4.05 8.47 0.98
N PHE A 100 -4.37 8.99 -0.19
CA PHE A 100 -5.02 10.28 -0.39
C PHE A 100 -6.45 10.11 -0.87
N LEU A 101 -7.41 10.34 0.04
CA LEU A 101 -8.82 10.05 -0.23
C LEU A 101 -9.39 10.86 -1.40
N ASP A 102 -8.97 12.12 -1.56
CA ASP A 102 -9.44 12.99 -2.65
C ASP A 102 -8.91 12.56 -4.03
N ALA A 103 -7.86 11.75 -4.07
CA ALA A 103 -7.26 11.27 -5.31
C ALA A 103 -7.86 9.94 -5.79
N CYS A 104 -8.46 9.15 -4.89
CA CYS A 104 -8.99 7.81 -5.19
C CYS A 104 -10.26 7.81 -6.08
N GLY A 105 -10.81 8.98 -6.40
CA GLY A 105 -12.03 9.12 -7.23
C GLY A 105 -13.32 9.24 -6.41
N GLU A 106 -14.45 9.30 -7.11
CA GLU A 106 -15.77 9.52 -6.49
C GLU A 106 -16.51 8.22 -6.12
N GLU A 107 -16.00 7.07 -6.54
CA GLU A 107 -16.64 5.79 -6.22
C GLU A 107 -16.52 5.51 -4.72
N ALA A 108 -17.60 4.98 -4.12
CA ALA A 108 -17.57 4.51 -2.75
C ALA A 108 -16.45 3.49 -2.55
N ASP A 109 -15.72 3.63 -1.44
CA ASP A 109 -14.67 2.71 -0.99
C ASP A 109 -13.44 2.60 -1.92
N CYS A 110 -13.26 3.47 -2.90
CA CYS A 110 -12.04 3.53 -3.72
C CYS A 110 -10.75 3.61 -2.87
N TRP A 111 -10.80 4.31 -1.74
CA TRP A 111 -9.67 4.41 -0.81
C TRP A 111 -9.26 3.09 -0.18
N THR A 112 -10.15 2.10 -0.10
CA THR A 112 -9.83 0.77 0.42
C THR A 112 -8.96 -0.01 -0.57
N VAL A 113 -9.19 0.20 -1.88
CA VAL A 113 -8.34 -0.32 -2.96
C VAL A 113 -6.96 0.33 -2.87
N ALA A 114 -6.87 1.66 -2.76
CA ALA A 114 -5.60 2.36 -2.60
C ALA A 114 -4.86 1.94 -1.31
N LEU A 115 -5.57 1.75 -0.19
CA LEU A 115 -4.94 1.26 1.06
C LEU A 115 -4.40 -0.17 0.91
N SER A 116 -5.14 -1.04 0.22
CA SER A 116 -4.69 -2.40 -0.09
C SER A 116 -3.47 -2.38 -1.01
N HIS A 117 -3.48 -1.53 -2.04
CA HIS A 117 -2.35 -1.30 -2.96
C HIS A 117 -1.08 -0.94 -2.17
N GLU A 118 -1.12 0.17 -1.43
CA GLU A 118 0.05 0.65 -0.68
C GLU A 118 0.50 -0.32 0.40
N ALA A 119 -0.42 -1.06 1.01
CA ALA A 119 -0.07 -2.10 1.97
C ALA A 119 0.74 -3.23 1.32
N ILE A 120 0.27 -3.77 0.19
CA ILE A 120 0.93 -4.88 -0.51
C ILE A 120 2.29 -4.44 -1.06
N GLU A 121 2.37 -3.25 -1.66
CA GLU A 121 3.63 -2.73 -2.18
C GLU A 121 4.67 -2.51 -1.07
N LEU A 122 4.25 -1.90 0.04
CA LEU A 122 5.09 -1.73 1.22
C LEU A 122 5.54 -3.07 1.83
N VAL A 123 4.78 -4.16 1.67
CA VAL A 123 5.23 -5.51 2.05
C VAL A 123 6.31 -6.03 1.11
N GLY A 124 6.16 -5.78 -0.20
CA GLY A 124 7.07 -6.25 -1.25
C GLY A 124 8.43 -5.55 -1.26
N ASP A 125 8.42 -4.22 -1.18
CA ASP A 125 9.63 -3.39 -1.19
C ASP A 125 9.55 -2.25 -0.15
N PRO A 126 9.73 -2.56 1.16
CA PRO A 126 9.61 -1.56 2.20
C PRO A 126 10.60 -0.39 2.06
N LEU A 127 11.70 -0.57 1.35
CA LEU A 127 12.73 0.46 1.21
C LEU A 127 12.64 1.21 -0.13
N SER A 128 11.67 0.88 -0.98
CA SER A 128 11.52 1.40 -2.34
C SER A 128 12.85 1.36 -3.12
N ASN A 129 13.64 0.30 -2.94
CA ASN A 129 14.99 0.16 -3.49
C ASN A 129 15.22 -1.12 -4.32
N LEU A 130 14.18 -1.93 -4.52
CA LEU A 130 14.22 -3.12 -5.33
C LEU A 130 13.88 -2.79 -6.79
N LEU A 131 14.67 -3.37 -7.69
CA LEU A 131 14.47 -3.26 -9.13
C LEU A 131 14.44 -4.65 -9.76
N VAL A 132 13.55 -4.82 -10.73
CA VAL A 132 13.43 -6.05 -11.52
C VAL A 132 13.72 -5.78 -12.98
N GLN A 133 14.48 -6.69 -13.61
CA GLN A 133 14.79 -6.57 -15.04
C GLN A 133 13.64 -7.13 -15.89
N GLY A 134 13.04 -6.28 -16.73
CA GLY A 134 11.93 -6.64 -17.63
C GLY A 134 12.10 -6.04 -19.03
N PRO A 135 11.19 -6.37 -19.97
CA PRO A 135 11.22 -5.79 -21.32
C PRO A 135 10.99 -4.28 -21.28
N HIS A 136 11.67 -3.53 -22.17
CA HIS A 136 11.42 -2.10 -22.33
C HIS A 136 10.00 -1.87 -22.85
N PRO A 137 9.22 -0.92 -22.28
CA PRO A 137 7.81 -0.74 -22.58
C PRO A 137 7.53 -0.39 -24.04
N LYS A 138 8.48 0.28 -24.72
CA LYS A 138 8.40 0.66 -26.13
C LYS A 138 9.23 -0.20 -27.10
N ASP A 139 10.16 -1.03 -26.61
CA ASP A 139 11.02 -1.86 -27.46
C ASP A 139 11.40 -3.15 -26.73
N ARG A 140 10.53 -4.16 -26.86
CA ARG A 140 10.63 -5.43 -26.13
C ARG A 140 11.91 -6.25 -26.42
N ARG A 141 12.76 -5.81 -27.36
CA ARG A 141 14.08 -6.41 -27.62
C ARG A 141 15.13 -5.98 -26.59
N HIS A 142 14.91 -4.86 -25.91
CA HIS A 142 15.79 -4.35 -24.86
C HIS A 142 15.22 -4.66 -23.48
N LEU A 143 16.13 -4.85 -22.52
CA LEU A 143 15.79 -4.99 -21.12
C LEU A 143 16.09 -3.69 -20.38
N VAL A 144 15.20 -3.32 -19.47
CA VAL A 144 15.37 -2.21 -18.53
C VAL A 144 15.06 -2.66 -17.12
N PHE A 145 15.42 -1.83 -16.15
CA PHE A 145 14.99 -2.00 -14.77
C PHE A 145 13.67 -1.28 -14.56
N HIS A 146 12.73 -1.98 -13.95
CA HIS A 146 11.46 -1.47 -13.45
C HIS A 146 11.48 -1.53 -11.92
N GLN A 147 10.68 -0.68 -11.27
CA GLN A 147 10.42 -0.81 -9.84
C GLN A 147 9.76 -2.16 -9.55
N TYR A 148 10.05 -2.71 -8.37
CA TYR A 148 9.50 -3.98 -7.95
C TYR A 148 8.12 -3.80 -7.29
N GLU A 149 7.15 -3.44 -8.13
CA GLU A 149 5.77 -3.13 -7.73
C GLU A 149 4.85 -4.33 -8.05
N LEU A 150 4.19 -4.86 -7.03
CA LEU A 150 3.32 -6.04 -7.01
C LEU A 150 1.87 -5.76 -7.42
N CYS A 151 1.42 -4.51 -7.43
CA CYS A 151 0.05 -4.07 -7.72
C CYS A 151 -0.03 -3.24 -9.00
N ASP A 152 1.01 -2.47 -9.34
CA ASP A 152 1.01 -1.53 -10.48
C ASP A 152 0.58 -2.16 -11.81
N ALA A 153 1.07 -3.35 -12.13
CA ALA A 153 0.77 -4.02 -13.40
C ALA A 153 -0.71 -4.41 -13.55
N VAL A 154 -1.44 -4.49 -12.45
CA VAL A 154 -2.87 -4.83 -12.37
C VAL A 154 -3.68 -3.70 -11.72
N SER A 155 -3.15 -2.48 -11.76
CA SER A 155 -3.84 -1.30 -11.24
C SER A 155 -5.22 -1.12 -11.89
N GLY A 156 -6.24 -0.88 -11.07
CA GLY A 156 -7.65 -0.81 -11.48
C GLY A 156 -8.38 -2.16 -11.45
N GLU A 157 -7.68 -3.28 -11.29
CA GLU A 157 -8.31 -4.57 -10.96
C GLU A 157 -8.43 -4.72 -9.44
N TYR A 158 -9.64 -4.99 -8.97
CA TYR A 158 -9.92 -5.23 -7.55
C TYR A 158 -10.91 -6.39 -7.39
N TYR A 159 -10.95 -6.95 -6.19
CA TYR A 159 -11.94 -7.95 -5.77
C TYR A 159 -12.44 -7.62 -4.37
N GLU A 160 -13.43 -8.37 -3.88
CA GLU A 160 -14.05 -8.09 -2.60
C GLU A 160 -13.76 -9.17 -1.56
N ILE A 161 -13.44 -8.73 -0.34
CA ILE A 161 -13.40 -9.56 0.86
C ILE A 161 -14.37 -8.95 1.87
N GLU A 162 -15.42 -9.69 2.24
CA GLU A 162 -16.45 -9.23 3.17
C GLU A 162 -17.12 -7.89 2.77
N GLY A 163 -17.26 -7.66 1.46
CA GLY A 163 -17.83 -6.42 0.92
C GLY A 163 -16.89 -5.22 0.91
N VAL A 164 -15.62 -5.39 1.30
CA VAL A 164 -14.56 -4.39 1.14
C VAL A 164 -13.79 -4.68 -0.14
N LYS A 165 -13.63 -3.66 -1.00
CA LYS A 165 -12.79 -3.77 -2.20
C LYS A 165 -11.32 -3.76 -1.82
N VAL A 166 -10.56 -4.68 -2.39
CA VAL A 166 -9.11 -4.79 -2.21
C VAL A 166 -8.42 -4.90 -3.57
N GLN A 167 -7.23 -4.30 -3.68
CA GLN A 167 -6.45 -4.24 -4.92
C GLN A 167 -5.96 -5.64 -5.29
N ASN A 168 -5.98 -5.96 -6.58
CA ASN A 168 -5.35 -7.18 -7.10
C ASN A 168 -3.81 -7.06 -7.07
N PHE A 169 -3.11 -8.19 -7.10
CA PHE A 169 -1.64 -8.21 -7.11
C PHE A 169 -1.11 -9.30 -8.05
N VAL A 170 0.09 -9.08 -8.59
CA VAL A 170 0.76 -10.06 -9.43
C VAL A 170 1.37 -11.19 -8.60
N LEU A 171 1.41 -12.38 -9.20
CA LEU A 171 2.09 -13.54 -8.63
C LEU A 171 3.56 -13.58 -9.06
N PRO A 172 4.43 -14.34 -8.37
CA PRO A 172 5.86 -14.41 -8.70
C PRO A 172 6.16 -14.73 -10.18
N GLY A 173 5.25 -15.46 -10.85
CA GLY A 173 5.35 -15.79 -12.27
C GLY A 173 5.40 -14.56 -13.19
N TRP A 174 4.81 -13.43 -12.80
CA TRP A 174 4.85 -12.18 -13.56
C TRP A 174 6.27 -11.68 -13.82
N PHE A 175 7.14 -11.79 -12.80
CA PHE A 175 8.53 -11.37 -12.90
C PHE A 175 9.44 -12.44 -13.53
N SER A 176 8.89 -13.61 -13.87
CA SER A 176 9.63 -14.70 -14.50
C SER A 176 9.70 -14.56 -16.02
N ARG A 177 10.86 -14.85 -16.63
CA ARG A 177 11.08 -14.72 -18.09
C ARG A 177 10.49 -15.84 -18.92
N LYS A 178 10.20 -16.98 -18.30
CA LYS A 178 9.66 -18.16 -18.97
C LYS A 178 8.39 -18.52 -18.24
N ALA A 179 7.30 -18.71 -18.98
CA ALA A 179 6.13 -19.38 -18.44
C ALA A 179 6.58 -20.71 -17.82
N VAL A 180 6.60 -20.79 -16.50
CA VAL A 180 6.93 -22.02 -15.80
C VAL A 180 5.68 -22.88 -15.85
N LYS A 181 5.74 -24.01 -16.56
CA LYS A 181 4.61 -24.93 -16.65
C LYS A 181 4.24 -25.40 -15.23
N GLY A 182 3.02 -25.07 -14.80
CA GLY A 182 2.53 -25.38 -13.46
C GLY A 182 2.76 -24.31 -12.40
N ALA A 183 3.38 -23.16 -12.74
CA ALA A 183 3.24 -21.97 -11.91
C ALA A 183 1.77 -21.52 -11.97
N ARG A 184 1.19 -21.29 -10.80
CA ARG A 184 -0.11 -20.63 -10.65
C ARG A 184 0.11 -19.13 -10.65
#